data_AF-A0A3D4X8E4-F1
#
_entry.id   AF-A0A3D4X8E4-F1
#
_cell.length_a   1.000
_cell.length_b   1.000
_cell.length_c   1.000
_cell.angle_alpha   90.00
_cell.angle_beta   90.00
_cell.angle_gamma   90.00
#
_symmetry.space_group_name_H-M   'P 1'
#
loop_
_entity.id
_entity.type
_entity.pdbx_description
1 polymer ?
#
loop_
_entity_poly.entity_id
_entity_poly.type
_entity_poly.pdbx_seq_one_letter_code
_entity_poly.pdbx_strand_id
1 'polypeptide(L)' 'MDKRMITTEYTEEDVRIEGSLRPQCLEDYIGQTKIKDILKIYIEAARQRGDALDHVLFYGPPGLGKTTLAGIIANEMG' A
#
# COMPACT_ATOMS: atom_id res chain seq x y z
N MET A 1 34.38 -15.98 12.16
CA MET A 1 34.14 -14.69 11.48
C MET A 1 32.94 -14.07 12.17
N ASP A 2 33.16 -13.04 12.97
CA ASP A 2 32.10 -12.35 13.71
C ASP A 2 31.07 -11.78 12.72
N LYS A 3 29.80 -12.13 12.96
CA LYS A 3 28.66 -11.65 12.19
C LYS A 3 28.59 -10.14 12.44
N ARG A 4 28.74 -9.33 11.39
CA ARG A 4 28.63 -7.86 11.51
C ARG A 4 27.27 -7.51 12.12
N MET A 5 27.27 -6.61 13.10
CA MET A 5 26.07 -6.21 13.84
C MET A 5 25.04 -5.45 12.98
N ILE A 6 25.47 -4.94 11.82
CA ILE A 6 24.61 -4.26 10.84
C ILE A 6 24.90 -4.87 9.46
N THR A 7 23.84 -5.31 8.77
CA THR A 7 23.87 -5.80 7.39
C THR A 7 22.86 -5.00 6.55
N THR A 8 23.12 -4.85 5.26
CA THR A 8 22.20 -4.23 4.29
C THR A 8 21.38 -5.26 3.52
N GLU A 9 21.61 -6.55 3.78
CA GLU A 9 20.84 -7.64 3.20
C GLU A 9 19.46 -7.67 3.84
N TYR A 10 18.42 -7.73 3.01
CA TYR A 10 17.05 -7.92 3.49
C TYR A 10 16.95 -9.25 4.23
N THR A 11 16.56 -9.20 5.49
CA THR A 11 16.32 -10.39 6.31
C THR A 11 14.85 -10.79 6.27
N GLU A 12 14.54 -12.03 6.64
CA GLU A 12 13.14 -12.47 6.80
C GLU A 12 12.39 -11.63 7.85
N GLU A 13 13.12 -11.11 8.82
CA GLU A 13 12.58 -10.25 9.88
C GLU A 13 12.18 -8.87 9.33
N ASP A 14 13.00 -8.29 8.45
CA ASP A 14 12.67 -7.04 7.74
C ASP A 14 11.40 -7.18 6.92
N VAL A 15 11.22 -8.30 6.21
CA VAL A 15 10.01 -8.57 5.41
C VAL A 15 8.76 -8.62 6.29
N ARG A 16 8.84 -9.29 7.45
CA ARG A 16 7.72 -9.38 8.39
C ARG A 16 7.38 -8.02 9.01
N ILE A 17 8.38 -7.22 9.35
CA ILE A 17 8.21 -5.91 9.98
C ILE A 17 7.70 -4.87 8.97
N GLU A 18 8.21 -4.85 7.74
CA GLU A 18 7.71 -3.94 6.70
C GLU A 18 6.22 -4.19 6.38
N GLY A 19 5.80 -5.46 6.36
CA GLY A 19 4.40 -5.81 6.15
C GLY A 19 3.46 -5.31 7.25
N SER A 20 3.92 -5.31 8.51
CA SER A 20 3.11 -4.83 9.65
C SER A 20 3.10 -3.31 9.80
N LEU A 21 4.16 -2.62 9.35
CA LEU A 21 4.25 -1.15 9.40
C LEU A 21 3.44 -0.46 8.30
N ARG A 22 3.24 -1.13 7.17
CA ARG A 22 2.48 -0.56 6.05
C ARG A 22 1.00 -0.92 6.20
N PRO A 23 0.09 0.06 6.16
CA PRO A 23 -1.34 -0.21 6.19
C PRO A 23 -1.73 -1.10 5.01
N GLN A 24 -2.58 -2.09 5.29
CA GLN A 24 -3.01 -3.11 4.33
C GLN A 24 -4.38 -2.78 3.74
N CYS A 25 -5.23 -2.13 4.53
CA CYS A 25 -6.57 -1.71 4.10
C CYS A 25 -6.66 -0.19 3.99
N LEU A 26 -7.63 0.30 3.22
CA LEU A 26 -7.84 1.74 3.04
C LEU A 26 -8.22 2.45 4.35
N GLU A 27 -8.85 1.71 5.26
CA GLU A 27 -9.24 2.17 6.59
C GLU A 27 -8.03 2.46 7.49
N ASP A 28 -6.96 1.66 7.37
CA ASP A 28 -5.72 1.80 8.14
C ASP A 28 -4.86 2.97 7.65
N TYR A 29 -5.13 3.51 6.45
CA TYR A 29 -4.34 4.58 5.87
C TYR A 29 -4.68 5.93 6.52
N ILE A 30 -3.69 6.51 7.19
CA ILE A 30 -3.83 7.75 7.97
C ILE A 30 -3.63 8.98 7.08
N GLY A 31 -4.57 9.94 7.15
CA GLY A 31 -4.54 11.17 6.38
C GLY A 31 -5.04 11.00 4.94
N GLN A 32 -4.72 11.96 4.07
CA GLN A 32 -5.08 11.96 2.64
C GLN A 32 -6.58 11.70 2.36
N THR A 33 -7.48 12.25 3.19
CA THR A 33 -8.93 11.97 3.15
C THR A 33 -9.52 12.06 1.74
N LYS A 34 -9.17 13.10 0.97
CA LYS A 34 -9.65 13.28 -0.40
C LYS A 34 -9.29 12.10 -1.31
N ILE A 35 -8.08 11.57 -1.21
CA ILE A 35 -7.64 10.42 -2.03
C ILE A 35 -8.35 9.17 -1.57
N LYS A 36 -8.51 8.97 -0.25
CA LYS A 36 -9.24 7.84 0.31
C LYS A 36 -10.68 7.79 -0.17
N ASP A 37 -11.39 8.92 -0.15
CA ASP A 37 -12.79 9.00 -0.57
C ASP A 37 -12.94 8.66 -2.06
N ILE A 38 -12.04 9.18 -2.90
CA ILE A 38 -11.98 8.84 -4.32
C ILE A 38 -11.73 7.34 -4.47
N LEU A 39 -10.65 6.79 -3.92
CA LEU A 39 -10.30 5.38 -4.07
C LEU A 39 -11.42 4.46 -3.59
N LYS A 40 -12.09 4.80 -2.49
CA LYS A 40 -13.23 4.03 -1.99
C LYS A 40 -14.34 3.90 -3.04
N ILE A 41 -14.71 5.00 -3.70
CA ILE A 41 -15.71 5.00 -4.77
C ILE A 41 -15.26 4.13 -5.96
N TYR A 42 -14.00 4.26 -6.39
CA TYR A 42 -13.47 3.48 -7.52
C TYR A 42 -13.41 1.98 -7.22
N ILE A 43 -12.93 1.60 -6.03
CA ILE A 43 -12.86 0.22 -5.56
C ILE A 43 -14.26 -0.38 -5.48
N GLU A 44 -15.19 0.32 -4.82
CA GLU A 44 -16.58 -0.14 -4.71
C GLU A 44 -17.22 -0.33 -6.08
N ALA A 45 -17.03 0.62 -7.00
CA ALA A 45 -17.57 0.55 -8.35
C ALA A 45 -16.97 -0.61 -9.16
N ALA A 46 -15.65 -0.83 -9.08
CA ALA A 46 -14.98 -1.94 -9.76
C ALA A 46 -15.45 -3.30 -9.20
N ARG A 47 -15.54 -3.43 -7.88
CA ARG A 47 -16.06 -4.62 -7.20
C ARG A 47 -17.51 -4.92 -7.57
N GLN A 48 -18.37 -3.91 -7.67
CA GLN A 48 -19.76 -4.08 -8.10
C GLN A 48 -19.87 -4.59 -9.54
N ARG A 49 -18.95 -4.18 -10.42
CA ARG A 49 -18.88 -4.67 -11.80
C ARG A 49 -18.24 -6.07 -11.92
N GLY A 50 -17.49 -6.49 -10.91
CA GLY A 50 -16.72 -7.73 -10.96
C GLY A 50 -15.53 -7.67 -11.93
N ASP A 51 -14.96 -6.49 -12.13
CA ASP A 51 -13.84 -6.24 -13.04
C ASP A 51 -12.67 -5.57 -12.30
N ALA A 52 -11.53 -5.46 -12.97
CA ALA A 52 -10.36 -4.75 -12.47
C ALA A 52 -10.65 -3.27 -12.18
N LEU A 53 -9.86 -2.69 -11.27
CA LEU A 53 -9.88 -1.25 -11.02
C LEU A 53 -9.37 -0.50 -12.26
N ASP A 54 -10.02 0.61 -12.60
CA ASP A 54 -9.58 1.49 -13.70
C ASP A 54 -8.15 2.02 -13.48
N HIS A 55 -7.50 2.49 -14.53
CA HIS A 55 -6.11 2.96 -14.45
C HIS A 55 -5.93 4.13 -13.47
N VAL A 56 -4.97 4.00 -12.54
CA VAL A 56 -4.61 5.03 -11.55
C VAL A 56 -3.16 5.48 -11.75
N LEU A 57 -2.93 6.79 -11.73
CA LEU A 57 -1.61 7.40 -11.71
C LEU A 57 -1.38 8.14 -10.39
N PHE A 58 -0.46 7.64 -9.56
CA PHE A 58 0.00 8.36 -8.37
C PHE A 58 1.19 9.25 -8.69
N TYR A 59 1.04 10.56 -8.49
CA TYR A 59 2.11 11.53 -8.68
C TYR A 59 2.33 12.36 -7.42
N GLY A 60 3.57 12.83 -7.22
CA GLY A 60 3.93 13.73 -6.13
C GLY A 60 5.27 13.41 -5.46
N PRO A 61 5.72 14.28 -4.53
CA PRO A 61 6.96 14.14 -3.77
C PRO A 61 7.17 12.75 -3.12
N PRO A 62 8.43 12.38 -2.81
CA PRO A 62 8.71 11.15 -2.06
C PRO A 62 8.05 11.17 -0.67
N GLY A 63 7.71 10.00 -0.13
CA GLY A 63 7.16 9.87 1.22
C GLY A 63 5.63 10.03 1.36
N LEU A 64 4.89 10.31 0.27
CA LEU A 64 3.44 10.47 0.32
C LEU A 64 2.63 9.16 0.27
N GLY A 65 3.27 8.00 0.46
CA GLY A 65 2.57 6.71 0.52
C GLY A 65 2.04 6.18 -0.81
N LYS A 66 2.60 6.60 -1.96
CA LYS A 66 2.18 6.12 -3.30
C LYS A 66 2.27 4.60 -3.44
N THR A 67 3.39 4.01 -3.03
CA THR A 67 3.60 2.55 -3.06
C THR A 67 2.67 1.83 -2.07
N THR A 68 2.41 2.46 -0.92
CA THR A 68 1.47 1.93 0.07
C THR A 68 0.05 1.89 -0.46
N LEU A 69 -0.43 2.97 -1.10
CA LEU A 69 -1.75 3.03 -1.71
C LEU A 69 -1.91 2.01 -2.84
N ALA A 70 -0.87 1.77 -3.65
CA ALA A 70 -0.90 0.72 -4.66
C ALA A 70 -1.06 -0.68 -4.03
N GLY A 71 -0.37 -0.95 -2.91
CA GLY A 71 -0.53 -2.20 -2.16
C GLY A 71 -1.93 -2.35 -1.56
N ILE A 72 -2.49 -1.27 -0.99
CA ILE A 72 -3.86 -1.25 -0.49
C ILE A 72 -4.85 -1.56 -1.62
N ILE A 73 -4.72 -0.93 -2.78
CA ILE A 73 -5.60 -1.22 -3.94
C ILE A 73 -5.55 -2.69 -4.31
N ALA A 74 -4.34 -3.29 -4.37
CA ALA A 74 -4.20 -4.70 -4.68
C ALA A 74 -4.92 -5.58 -3.65
N ASN A 75 -4.76 -5.29 -2.36
CA ASN A 75 -5.41 -6.02 -1.28
C ASN A 75 -6.94 -5.86 -1.27
N GLU A 76 -7.45 -4.66 -1.58
CA GLU A 76 -8.90 -4.37 -1.64
C GLU A 76 -9.58 -4.99 -2.87
N MET A 77 -8.84 -5.21 -3.95
CA MET A 77 -9.39 -5.82 -5.18
C MET A 77 -9.39 -7.35 -5.15
N GLY A 78 -8.61 -7.98 -4.26
CA GLY A 78 -8.54 -9.43 -4.10
C GLY A 78 -7.36 -10.08 -4.82
#